data_AF-A0A2T1EQR5-F1
#
_entry.id   AF-A0A2T1EQR5-F1
#
_cell.length_a   1.000
_cell.length_b   1.000
_cell.length_c   1.000
_cell.angle_alpha   90.00
_cell.angle_beta   90.00
_cell.angle_gamma   90.00
#
_symmetry.space_group_name_H-M   'P 1'
#
loop_
_entity.id
_entity.type
_entity.pdbx_description
1 polymer ?
#
loop_
_entity_poly.entity_id
_entity_poly.type
_entity_poly.pdbx_seq_one_letter_code
_entity_poly.pdbx_strand_id
1 'polypeptide(L)'
;MEDKFYQPNYGDDDVITFNSSEMCKFGRFKQVLQSALQSKLPDTLVEYLEAQGITGTSIREYQKGSFRVENYNRKWFIDGKNCEILSIGAGGWQKGKLRIKFTLEFCPDEPEVEELTQSNDVEINQTESPLDDIRQLMSKDTQ
;
A
#
# COMPACT_ATOMS: atom_id res chain seq x y z
N MET A 1 6.86 -7.41 16.78
CA MET A 1 6.34 -6.05 16.52
C MET A 1 5.33 -6.23 15.41
N GLU A 2 4.04 -6.10 15.70
CA GLU A 2 3.02 -6.13 14.66
C GLU A 2 3.00 -4.74 14.03
N ASP A 3 3.54 -4.60 12.83
CA ASP A 3 3.35 -3.41 12.02
C ASP A 3 1.84 -3.28 11.74
N LYS A 4 1.20 -2.43 12.53
CA LYS A 4 -0.15 -1.95 12.24
C LYS A 4 -0.01 -1.05 11.02
N PHE A 5 -0.13 -1.64 9.84
CA PHE A 5 -0.26 -0.92 8.59
C PHE A 5 -1.47 0.00 8.69
N TYR A 6 -1.24 1.24 9.11
CA TYR A 6 -2.17 2.32 8.85
C TYR A 6 -2.25 2.40 7.34
N GLN A 7 -3.39 2.04 6.77
CA GLN A 7 -3.75 2.38 5.41
C GLN A 7 -4.60 3.64 5.48
N PRO A 8 -3.99 4.85 5.54
CA PRO A 8 -4.75 6.06 5.32
C PRO A 8 -5.49 5.90 3.99
N ASN A 9 -6.81 6.04 4.06
CA ASN A 9 -7.67 5.87 2.90
C ASN A 9 -7.57 7.14 2.04
N TYR A 10 -6.53 7.21 1.21
CA TYR A 10 -6.33 8.33 0.31
C TYR A 10 -7.37 8.32 -0.81
N GLY A 11 -8.17 9.38 -0.83
CA GLY A 11 -9.20 9.65 -1.83
C GLY A 11 -8.62 9.96 -3.20
N ASP A 12 -9.48 9.97 -4.22
CA ASP A 12 -9.06 10.25 -5.60
C ASP A 12 -8.68 11.73 -5.83
N ASP A 13 -9.21 12.63 -5.00
CA ASP A 13 -8.93 14.06 -5.04
C ASP A 13 -7.72 14.48 -4.18
N ASP A 14 -7.17 13.57 -3.38
CA ASP A 14 -5.92 13.81 -2.65
C ASP A 14 -4.78 14.06 -3.65
N VAL A 15 -3.72 14.73 -3.19
CA VAL A 15 -2.62 15.17 -4.05
C VAL A 15 -1.33 14.47 -3.64
N ILE A 16 -0.60 13.96 -4.63
CA ILE A 16 0.75 13.42 -4.46
C ILE A 16 1.75 14.28 -5.24
N THR A 17 2.90 14.52 -4.62
CA THR A 17 4.00 15.30 -5.18
C THR A 17 5.30 14.52 -5.04
N PHE A 18 6.08 14.42 -6.10
CA PHE A 18 7.41 13.77 -6.06
C PHE A 18 8.55 14.80 -6.04
N ASN A 19 8.23 16.06 -6.32
CA ASN A 19 9.13 17.19 -6.33
C ASN A 19 8.34 18.47 -6.01
N SER A 20 9.03 19.58 -5.76
CA SER A 20 8.41 20.84 -5.32
C SER A 20 7.62 21.58 -6.40
N SER A 21 7.66 21.14 -7.67
CA SER A 21 7.12 21.88 -8.81
C SER A 21 5.90 21.21 -9.45
N GLU A 22 5.71 19.91 -9.22
CA GLU A 22 4.69 19.12 -9.88
C GLU A 22 3.81 18.40 -8.87
N MET A 23 2.51 18.62 -9.01
CA MET A 23 1.48 17.99 -8.20
C MET A 23 0.55 17.19 -9.12
N CYS A 24 0.13 16.01 -8.69
CA CYS A 24 -0.89 15.25 -9.40
C CYS A 24 -1.92 14.66 -8.44
N LYS A 25 -3.16 14.53 -8.91
CA LYS A 25 -4.20 13.86 -8.14
C LYS A 25 -3.83 12.39 -7.93
N PHE A 26 -3.99 11.91 -6.71
CA PHE A 26 -3.74 10.54 -6.33
C PHE A 26 -4.62 9.56 -7.12
N GLY A 27 -5.88 9.93 -7.40
CA GLY A 27 -6.75 9.15 -8.28
C GLY A 27 -6.18 9.00 -9.69
N ARG A 28 -5.62 10.08 -10.27
CA ARG A 28 -4.97 10.04 -11.58
C ARG A 28 -3.72 9.16 -11.56
N PHE A 29 -2.91 9.28 -10.51
CA PHE A 29 -1.74 8.42 -10.29
C PHE A 29 -2.13 6.94 -10.23
N LYS A 30 -3.11 6.57 -9.39
CA LYS A 30 -3.63 5.19 -9.28
C LYS A 30 -4.07 4.63 -10.64
N GLN A 31 -4.81 5.41 -11.42
CA GLN A 31 -5.28 5.00 -12.76
C GLN A 31 -4.11 4.76 -13.72
N VAL A 32 -3.14 5.66 -13.78
CA VAL A 32 -1.98 5.52 -14.67
C VAL A 32 -1.14 4.31 -14.25
N LEU A 33 -0.91 4.14 -12.95
CA LEU A 33 -0.18 3.00 -12.41
C LEU A 33 -0.90 1.69 -12.76
N GLN A 34 -2.20 1.60 -12.49
CA GLN A 34 -3.00 0.42 -12.83
C GLN A 34 -2.97 0.12 -14.33
N SER A 35 -3.07 1.16 -15.17
CA SER A 35 -2.93 1.02 -16.62
C SER A 35 -1.54 0.50 -17.01
N ALA A 36 -0.47 0.99 -16.39
CA ALA A 36 0.89 0.52 -16.67
C ALA A 36 1.10 -0.94 -16.28
N LEU A 37 0.62 -1.34 -15.09
CA LEU A 37 0.67 -2.72 -14.58
C LEU A 37 -0.10 -3.69 -15.49
N GLN A 38 -1.22 -3.24 -16.08
CA GLN A 38 -2.05 -4.07 -16.95
C GLN A 38 -1.67 -3.99 -18.44
N SER A 39 -0.80 -3.08 -18.87
CA SER A 39 -0.48 -2.90 -20.30
C SER A 39 0.95 -3.27 -20.66
N LYS A 40 1.93 -2.84 -19.86
CA LYS A 40 3.36 -2.94 -20.21
C LYS A 40 4.11 -3.98 -19.39
N LEU A 41 3.83 -4.02 -18.09
CA LEU A 41 4.54 -4.90 -17.16
C LEU A 41 4.49 -6.40 -17.52
N PRO A 42 3.38 -6.97 -18.01
CA PRO A 42 3.30 -8.40 -18.29
C PRO A 42 4.28 -8.85 -19.38
N ASP A 43 4.40 -8.08 -20.46
CA ASP A 43 5.32 -8.38 -21.55
C ASP A 43 6.78 -8.26 -21.08
N THR A 44 7.12 -7.15 -20.40
CA THR A 44 8.47 -6.95 -19.84
C THR A 44 8.85 -8.03 -18.83
N LEU A 45 7.91 -8.47 -17.98
CA LEU A 45 8.14 -9.55 -17.03
C LEU A 45 8.46 -10.86 -17.74
N VAL A 46 7.70 -11.21 -18.79
CA VAL A 46 7.95 -12.44 -19.54
C VAL A 46 9.27 -12.38 -20.28
N GLU A 47 9.57 -11.28 -20.97
CA GLU A 47 10.86 -11.09 -21.63
C GLU A 47 12.03 -11.27 -20.66
N TYR A 48 11.92 -10.68 -19.46
CA TYR A 48 12.95 -10.83 -18.42
C TYR A 48 13.06 -12.27 -17.93
N LEU A 49 11.94 -12.95 -17.63
CA LEU A 49 11.94 -14.35 -17.19
C LEU A 49 12.56 -15.27 -18.24
N GLU A 50 12.21 -15.10 -19.52
CA GLU A 50 12.77 -15.87 -20.63
C GLU A 50 14.27 -15.61 -20.80
N ALA A 51 14.71 -14.36 -20.66
CA ALA A 51 16.13 -14.01 -20.68
C ALA A 51 16.93 -14.65 -19.52
N GLN A 52 16.28 -14.89 -18.37
CA GLN A 52 16.88 -15.63 -17.25
C GLN A 52 16.75 -17.16 -17.39
N GLY A 53 16.28 -17.67 -18.54
CA GLY A 53 16.14 -19.11 -18.81
C GLY A 53 14.86 -19.74 -18.25
N ILE A 54 13.94 -18.95 -17.69
CA ILE A 54 12.64 -19.42 -17.22
C ILE A 54 11.68 -19.43 -18.41
N THR A 55 11.67 -20.56 -19.13
CA THR A 55 10.85 -20.78 -20.32
C THR A 55 9.41 -21.20 -19.97
N GLY A 56 8.50 -21.15 -20.96
CA GLY A 56 7.08 -21.50 -20.77
C GLY A 56 6.24 -20.41 -20.08
N THR A 57 6.84 -19.24 -19.84
CA THR A 57 6.21 -18.08 -19.20
C THR A 57 5.36 -17.27 -20.18
N SER A 58 5.61 -17.41 -21.49
CA SER A 58 4.89 -16.73 -22.57
C SER A 58 3.38 -16.71 -22.38
N ILE A 59 2.81 -15.53 -22.57
CA ILE A 59 1.37 -15.28 -22.40
C ILE A 59 0.60 -15.51 -23.70
N ARG A 60 1.33 -15.55 -24.82
CA ARG A 60 0.80 -15.76 -26.16
C ARG A 60 0.57 -17.25 -26.36
N GLU A 61 -0.69 -17.68 -26.23
CA GLU A 61 -1.08 -19.01 -26.69
C GLU A 61 -1.30 -18.94 -28.20
N TYR A 62 -0.47 -19.64 -28.96
CA TYR A 62 -0.71 -19.83 -30.39
C TYR A 62 -1.95 -20.71 -30.57
N GLN A 63 -3.09 -20.10 -30.85
CA GLN A 63 -4.26 -20.83 -31.35
C GLN A 63 -4.23 -20.86 -32.88
N LYS A 64 -4.21 -22.08 -33.41
CA LYS A 64 -4.20 -22.38 -34.84
C LYS A 64 -5.44 -21.74 -35.51
N GLY A 65 -5.23 -20.65 -36.26
CA GLY A 65 -6.27 -20.07 -37.15
C GLY A 65 -6.91 -18.76 -36.72
N SER A 66 -6.55 -18.14 -35.58
CA SER A 66 -6.94 -16.75 -35.32
C SER A 66 -5.93 -16.03 -34.45
N PHE A 67 -5.34 -14.94 -34.97
CA PHE A 67 -4.57 -13.98 -34.20
C PHE A 67 -5.53 -13.12 -33.38
N ARG A 68 -6.19 -13.73 -32.39
CA ARG A 68 -6.98 -12.97 -31.43
C ARG A 68 -5.99 -12.39 -30.42
N VAL A 69 -5.70 -11.11 -30.55
CA VAL A 69 -5.01 -10.30 -29.52
C VAL A 69 -5.97 -10.14 -28.33
N GLU A 70 -6.33 -11.25 -27.69
CA GLU A 70 -7.07 -11.21 -26.44
C GLU A 70 -6.10 -10.78 -25.36
N ASN A 71 -6.22 -9.49 -24.98
CA ASN A 71 -5.60 -8.80 -23.85
C ASN A 71 -4.72 -9.69 -22.93
N TYR A 72 -3.55 -10.11 -23.44
CA TYR A 72 -2.75 -11.20 -22.88
C TYR A 72 -2.34 -10.91 -21.44
N ASN A 73 -2.15 -9.63 -21.17
CA ASN A 73 -1.86 -9.04 -19.88
C ASN A 73 -2.79 -9.46 -18.74
N ARG A 74 -4.02 -9.90 -19.03
CA ARG A 74 -4.96 -10.38 -18.00
C ARG A 74 -4.54 -11.72 -17.40
N LYS A 75 -3.77 -12.56 -18.09
CA LYS A 75 -3.45 -13.91 -17.58
C LYS A 75 -2.61 -13.89 -16.31
N TRP A 76 -1.54 -13.10 -16.24
CA TRP A 76 -0.70 -13.06 -15.03
C TRP A 76 -1.34 -12.29 -13.87
N PHE A 77 -2.18 -11.29 -14.15
CA PHE A 77 -2.65 -10.34 -13.13
C PHE A 77 -4.13 -10.49 -12.75
N ILE A 78 -4.97 -11.04 -13.62
CA ILE A 78 -6.41 -11.21 -13.40
C ILE A 78 -6.76 -12.71 -13.28
N ASP A 79 -6.53 -13.47 -14.34
CA ASP A 79 -7.05 -14.84 -14.48
C ASP A 79 -6.16 -15.92 -13.82
N GLY A 80 -4.87 -15.59 -13.65
CA GLY A 80 -3.82 -16.52 -13.27
C GLY A 80 -3.33 -17.38 -14.44
N LYS A 81 -2.01 -17.61 -14.50
CA LYS A 81 -1.38 -18.49 -15.47
C LYS A 81 -1.29 -19.92 -14.90
N ASN A 82 -1.73 -20.91 -15.67
CA ASN A 82 -1.66 -22.31 -15.28
C ASN A 82 -0.20 -22.74 -15.04
N CYS A 83 0.04 -23.50 -13.97
CA CYS A 83 1.33 -24.07 -13.63
C CYS A 83 1.18 -25.32 -12.76
N GLU A 84 2.28 -26.01 -12.53
CA GLU A 84 2.39 -27.10 -11.56
C GLU A 84 3.55 -26.81 -10.61
N ILE A 85 3.35 -27.03 -9.32
CA ILE A 85 4.39 -26.87 -8.29
C ILE A 85 4.65 -28.23 -7.67
N LEU A 86 5.91 -28.66 -7.70
CA LEU A 86 6.38 -29.81 -6.93
C LEU A 86 6.95 -29.29 -5.61
N SER A 87 6.21 -29.48 -4.52
CA SER A 87 6.71 -29.16 -3.18
C SER A 87 7.45 -30.37 -2.61
N ILE A 88 8.74 -30.17 -2.28
CA ILE A 88 9.58 -31.19 -1.65
C ILE A 88 9.02 -31.45 -0.24
N GLY A 89 8.34 -32.59 -0.08
CA GLY A 89 7.67 -32.98 1.16
C GLY A 89 6.14 -33.14 1.05
N ALA A 90 5.51 -32.64 -0.02
CA ALA A 90 4.06 -32.70 -0.22
C ALA A 90 3.58 -33.91 -1.07
N GLY A 91 4.49 -34.80 -1.46
CA GLY A 91 4.13 -36.07 -2.10
C GLY A 91 3.82 -36.02 -3.61
N GLY A 92 4.06 -34.90 -4.31
CA GLY A 92 3.95 -34.85 -5.78
C GLY A 92 3.73 -33.46 -6.39
N TRP A 93 3.46 -33.45 -7.69
CA TRP A 93 3.11 -32.25 -8.46
C TRP A 93 1.70 -31.78 -8.15
N GLN A 94 1.54 -30.49 -7.87
CA GLN A 94 0.25 -29.84 -7.65
C GLN A 94 -0.07 -28.88 -8.80
N LYS A 95 -1.15 -29.18 -9.54
CA LYS A 95 -1.72 -28.28 -10.55
C LYS A 95 -2.35 -27.06 -9.89
N GLY A 96 -2.14 -25.89 -10.49
CA GLY A 96 -2.71 -24.64 -10.01
C GLY A 96 -2.54 -23.49 -10.99
N LYS A 97 -2.71 -22.28 -10.48
CA LYS A 97 -2.49 -21.04 -11.20
C LYS A 97 -1.63 -20.09 -10.39
N LEU A 98 -0.64 -19.48 -11.03
CA LEU A 98 0.10 -18.34 -10.49
C LEU A 98 -0.59 -17.04 -10.90
N ARG A 99 -0.91 -16.20 -9.92
CA ARG A 99 -1.46 -14.87 -10.15
C ARG A 99 -0.64 -13.85 -9.35
N ILE A 100 -0.22 -12.80 -10.04
CA ILE A 100 0.55 -11.71 -9.46
C ILE A 100 -0.42 -10.63 -9.00
N LYS A 101 -0.23 -10.16 -7.76
CA LYS A 101 -0.95 -9.04 -7.17
C LYS A 101 0.07 -8.00 -6.71
N PHE A 102 -0.26 -6.73 -6.90
CA PHE A 102 0.51 -5.63 -6.35
C PHE A 102 -0.28 -4.95 -5.24
N THR A 103 0.45 -4.55 -4.20
CA THR A 103 -0.05 -3.67 -3.16
C THR A 103 0.74 -2.38 -3.28
N LEU A 104 0.04 -1.26 -3.39
CA LEU A 104 0.64 0.06 -3.27
C LEU A 104 0.60 0.45 -1.81
N GLU A 105 1.74 0.84 -1.26
CA GLU A 105 1.88 1.24 0.14
C GLU A 105 2.49 2.64 0.19
N PHE A 106 1.94 3.48 1.08
CA PHE A 106 2.52 4.76 1.43
C PHE A 106 3.01 4.69 2.87
N CYS A 107 4.29 4.94 3.07
CA CYS A 107 4.94 4.91 4.37
C CYS A 107 5.21 6.36 4.81
N PRO A 108 4.32 6.97 5.62
CA PRO A 108 4.62 8.28 6.19
C PRO A 108 5.82 8.16 7.13
N ASP A 109 6.66 9.19 7.16
CA ASP A 109 7.68 9.30 8.20
C ASP A 109 6.98 9.36 9.58
N GLU A 110 7.62 8.76 10.60
CA GLU A 110 7.11 8.88 11.97
C GLU A 110 6.96 10.36 12.32
N PRO A 111 5.82 10.79 12.90
CA PRO A 111 5.70 12.16 13.33
C PRO A 111 6.84 12.46 14.30
N GLU A 112 7.65 13.47 14.00
CA GLU A 112 8.51 14.07 15.00
C GLU A 112 7.57 14.44 16.16
N VAL A 113 7.70 13.73 17.27
CA VAL A 113 7.08 14.15 18.51
C VAL A 113 7.71 15.50 18.76
N GLU A 114 6.97 16.57 18.50
CA GLU A 114 7.29 17.89 19.04
C GLU A 114 7.34 17.66 20.55
N GLU A 115 8.55 17.44 21.08
CA GLU A 115 8.80 17.63 22.49
C GLU A 115 8.37 19.07 22.74
N LEU A 116 7.16 19.22 23.28
CA LEU A 116 6.73 20.41 23.99
C LEU A 116 7.75 20.57 25.11
N THR A 117 8.90 21.15 24.78
CA THR A 117 9.82 21.74 25.72
C THR A 117 9.01 22.86 26.34
N GLN A 118 8.43 22.50 27.48
CA GLN A 118 7.86 23.39 28.46
C GLN A 118 8.88 24.49 28.69
N SER A 119 8.70 25.60 27.97
CA SER A 119 9.37 26.85 28.22
C SER A 119 8.86 27.29 29.59
N ASN A 120 9.68 27.03 30.60
CA ASN A 120 9.42 27.36 32.01
C ASN A 120 9.45 28.87 32.30
N ASP A 121 9.08 29.72 31.34
CA ASP A 121 9.00 31.18 31.55
C ASP A 121 7.67 31.72 30.99
N VAL A 122 6.55 31.24 31.55
CA VAL A 122 5.29 31.99 31.54
C VAL A 122 4.86 32.19 32.98
N GLU A 123 5.00 33.43 33.40
CA GLU A 123 4.57 34.00 34.67
C GLU A 123 3.14 33.58 35.01
N ILE A 124 3.01 32.83 36.12
CA ILE A 124 1.76 32.25 36.61
C ILE A 124 0.86 33.37 37.13
N ASN A 125 0.13 34.04 36.24
CA ASN A 125 -1.06 34.79 36.67
C ASN A 125 -2.16 33.77 36.93
N GLN A 126 -2.28 33.42 38.22
CA GLN A 126 -3.34 32.60 38.78
C GLN A 126 -4.71 33.19 38.43
N THR A 127 -5.28 32.74 37.32
CA THR A 127 -6.72 32.81 37.11
C THR A 127 -7.31 31.60 37.81
N GLU A 128 -8.05 31.86 38.89
CA GLU A 128 -8.65 30.86 39.77
C GLU A 128 -9.32 29.75 38.93
N SER A 129 -8.79 28.53 39.11
CA SER A 129 -9.28 27.35 38.40
C SER A 129 -10.62 26.94 39.00
N PRO A 130 -11.67 26.69 38.19
CA PRO A 130 -13.00 26.27 38.67
C PRO A 130 -12.99 24.95 39.47
N LEU A 131 -11.87 24.22 39.45
CA LEU A 131 -11.63 23.01 40.26
C LEU A 131 -11.15 23.29 41.69
N ASP A 132 -10.63 24.48 41.98
CA ASP A 132 -10.21 24.84 43.34
C ASP A 132 -11.39 25.08 44.27
N ASP A 133 -12.50 25.62 43.77
CA ASP A 133 -13.74 25.79 44.53
C ASP A 133 -14.28 24.44 45.04
N ILE A 134 -14.15 23.39 44.23
CA ILE A 134 -14.58 22.03 44.59
C ILE A 134 -13.74 21.52 45.76
N ARG A 135 -12.42 21.70 45.72
CA ARG A 135 -11.48 21.24 46.77
C ARG A 135 -11.73 21.92 48.12
N GLN A 136 -12.11 23.20 48.09
CA GLN A 136 -12.46 23.94 49.30
C GLN A 136 -13.79 23.49 49.92
N LEU A 137 -14.74 23.01 49.11
CA LEU A 137 -16.00 22.49 49.62
C LEU A 137 -15.80 21.18 50.40
N MET A 138 -14.99 20.27 49.85
CA MET A 138 -14.79 18.92 50.45
C MET A 138 -14.06 18.96 51.79
N SER A 139 -13.28 20.01 52.05
CA SER A 139 -12.54 20.19 53.30
C SER A 139 -13.37 20.84 54.42
N LYS A 140 -14.52 21.44 54.10
CA LYS A 140 -15.43 22.03 55.09
C LYS A 140 -16.46 21.04 55.66
N ASP A 141 -16.77 19.96 54.93
CA ASP A 141 -17.78 18.97 55.34
C ASP A 141 -17.26 17.86 56.27
N THR A 142 -16.04 17.98 56.83
CA THR A 142 -15.45 16.97 57.73
C THR A 142 -15.15 17.50 59.14
N GLN A 143 -16.03 18.35 59.70
CA GLN A 143 -16.02 18.73 61.12
C GLN A 143 -17.35 18.44 61.80
#